data_AF-A0A317PDQ6-F1
#
_entry.id   AF-A0A317PDQ6-F1
#
_cell.length_a   1.000
_cell.length_b   1.000
_cell.length_c   1.000
_cell.angle_alpha   90.00
_cell.angle_beta   90.00
_cell.angle_gamma   90.00
#
_symmetry.space_group_name_H-M   'P 1'
#
loop_
_entity.id
_entity.type
_entity.pdbx_description
1 polymer ?
#
loop_
_entity_poly.entity_id
_entity_poly.type
_entity_poly.pdbx_seq_one_letter_code
_entity_poly.pdbx_strand_id
1 'polypeptide(L)'
;MASIKSFDAEIEKTKAVVEDMRSRIERSGVVLEDLAQADAKIGDAQFDIENARIEDVLRQQRVMETNIADLIIGLEDATNVFGTEFESMKGYSGMENFISFFSKSRAQRMRTDRVRNMSLSGNLQELLAKSDTIVGILKDQKSILESRYKTSEASLIKVIERRKATMVNLEATQERIETLNPQLMDVENRIAASTDQKTRTDLESERSRLATEYNERQAKEQELLAESQTLERYTSMFQTFVDSLNNQIAAQNTLINKLTIDTEQRIVLYKALEDSLKTAAQQDVAHKINTLGSRVDTAAEETMAGIGAAAQKHIGDLLEMHEKNMLSTQDIQRRKKLADDAFSRRFAEVLAKHNSANYVSK
;
A
#
# COMPACT_ATOMS: atom_id res chain seq x y z
N MET A 1 9.95 25.24 -12.27
CA MET A 1 10.92 24.34 -12.94
C MET A 1 11.90 23.66 -11.98
N ALA A 2 12.39 24.30 -10.90
CA ALA A 2 13.28 23.63 -9.94
C ALA A 2 12.60 22.53 -9.10
N SER A 3 11.33 22.67 -8.69
CA SER A 3 10.61 21.63 -7.93
C SER A 3 10.21 20.41 -8.78
N ILE A 4 9.85 20.62 -10.05
CA ILE A 4 9.41 19.57 -10.97
C ILE A 4 10.51 18.54 -11.27
N LYS A 5 11.76 18.98 -11.45
CA LYS A 5 12.92 18.08 -11.59
C LYS A 5 13.24 17.28 -10.33
N SER A 6 12.83 17.75 -9.15
CA SER A 6 12.98 16.99 -7.90
C SER A 6 12.01 15.81 -7.83
N PHE A 7 10.79 15.96 -8.38
CA PHE A 7 9.82 14.86 -8.42
C PHE A 7 10.29 13.67 -9.24
N ASP A 8 10.98 13.86 -10.37
CA ASP A 8 11.47 12.72 -11.17
C ASP A 8 12.49 11.90 -10.39
N ALA A 9 13.40 12.55 -9.67
CA ALA A 9 14.38 11.86 -8.84
C ALA A 9 13.71 11.10 -7.68
N GLU A 10 12.68 11.68 -7.06
CA GLU A 10 11.94 11.05 -5.98
C GLU A 10 11.05 9.90 -6.46
N ILE A 11 10.44 10.01 -7.65
CA ILE A 11 9.69 8.92 -8.29
C ILE A 11 10.63 7.77 -8.64
N GLU A 12 11.79 8.02 -9.23
CA GLU A 12 12.76 6.97 -9.55
C GLU A 12 13.31 6.30 -8.28
N LYS A 13 13.61 7.08 -7.24
CA LYS A 13 13.96 6.55 -5.92
C LYS A 13 12.85 5.66 -5.36
N THR A 14 11.59 6.09 -5.47
CA THR A 14 10.43 5.32 -5.02
C THR A 14 10.29 4.00 -5.79
N LYS A 15 10.46 4.00 -7.11
CA LYS A 15 10.46 2.78 -7.93
C LYS A 15 11.52 1.80 -7.47
N ALA A 16 12.76 2.26 -7.27
CA ALA A 16 13.85 1.42 -6.81
C ALA A 16 13.56 0.80 -5.43
N VAL A 17 13.00 1.58 -4.50
CA VAL A 17 12.59 1.08 -3.18
C VAL A 17 11.47 0.04 -3.31
N VAL A 18 10.47 0.29 -4.16
CA VAL A 18 9.36 -0.66 -4.38
C VAL A 18 9.86 -1.98 -4.98
N GLU A 19 10.82 -1.93 -5.90
CA GLU A 19 11.42 -3.12 -6.50
C GLU A 19 12.23 -3.94 -5.49
N ASP A 20 13.08 -3.29 -4.68
CA ASP A 20 13.81 -3.97 -3.60
C ASP A 20 12.83 -4.59 -2.59
N MET A 21 11.78 -3.86 -2.23
CA MET A 21 10.74 -4.33 -1.33
C MET A 21 10.04 -5.58 -1.87
N ARG A 22 9.68 -5.59 -3.15
CA ARG A 22 9.07 -6.75 -3.81
C ARG A 22 9.97 -7.98 -3.67
N SER A 23 11.26 -7.85 -3.96
CA SER A 23 12.22 -8.95 -3.81
C SER A 23 12.30 -9.48 -2.38
N ARG A 24 12.26 -8.59 -1.38
CA ARG A 24 12.32 -8.99 0.03
C ARG A 24 11.05 -9.71 0.48
N ILE A 25 9.89 -9.20 0.10
CA ILE A 25 8.57 -9.80 0.39
C ILE A 25 8.45 -11.17 -0.27
N GLU A 26 8.87 -11.31 -1.53
CA GLU A 26 8.82 -12.60 -2.23
C GLU A 26 9.66 -13.66 -1.53
N ARG A 27 10.87 -13.31 -1.12
CA ARG A 27 11.77 -14.22 -0.39
C ARG A 27 11.23 -14.59 1.00
N SER A 28 10.68 -13.64 1.76
CA SER A 28 10.03 -13.95 3.05
C SER A 28 8.79 -14.83 2.85
N GLY A 29 8.05 -14.63 1.76
CA GLY A 29 6.92 -15.48 1.40
C GLY A 29 7.28 -16.95 1.25
N VAL A 30 8.43 -17.27 0.62
CA VAL A 30 8.90 -18.65 0.47
C VAL A 30 9.19 -19.29 1.83
N VAL A 31 9.92 -18.59 2.71
CA VAL A 31 10.27 -19.12 4.03
C VAL A 31 9.02 -19.33 4.89
N LEU A 32 8.07 -18.41 4.81
CA LEU A 32 6.77 -18.56 5.48
C LEU A 32 5.99 -19.76 4.94
N GLU A 33 5.91 -19.93 3.62
CA GLU A 33 5.26 -21.10 3.03
C GLU A 33 5.92 -22.42 3.49
N ASP A 34 7.24 -22.46 3.57
CA ASP A 34 7.98 -23.61 4.09
C ASP A 34 7.65 -23.86 5.57
N LEU A 35 7.65 -22.82 6.42
CA LEU A 35 7.29 -22.92 7.85
C LEU A 35 5.88 -23.46 8.08
N ALA A 36 4.96 -23.20 7.16
CA ALA A 36 3.58 -23.70 7.25
C ALA A 36 3.47 -25.21 6.95
N GLN A 37 4.44 -25.80 6.26
CA GLN A 37 4.40 -27.21 5.87
C GLN A 37 4.75 -28.17 7.02
N ALA A 38 4.11 -29.33 7.00
CA ALA A 38 4.14 -30.33 8.08
C ALA A 38 5.56 -30.81 8.44
N ASP A 39 6.43 -30.97 7.44
CA ASP A 39 7.75 -31.57 7.60
C ASP A 39 8.88 -30.55 7.84
N ALA A 40 8.57 -29.26 7.86
CA ALA A 40 9.57 -28.22 8.03
C ALA A 40 10.06 -28.16 9.48
N LYS A 41 11.13 -28.89 9.78
CA LYS A 41 11.91 -28.75 11.02
C LYS A 41 12.89 -27.58 10.87
N ILE A 42 12.38 -26.37 11.07
CA ILE A 42 13.21 -25.17 11.08
C ILE A 42 13.73 -24.97 12.50
N GLY A 43 15.06 -24.89 12.64
CA GLY A 43 15.69 -24.64 13.94
C GLY A 43 15.49 -23.20 14.41
N ASP A 44 15.58 -22.98 15.72
CA ASP A 44 15.34 -21.69 16.38
C ASP A 44 16.06 -20.50 15.72
N ALA A 45 17.32 -20.69 15.32
CA ALA A 45 18.12 -19.62 14.72
C ALA A 45 17.52 -19.11 13.39
N GLN A 46 16.94 -20.01 12.60
CA GLN A 46 16.36 -19.67 11.30
C GLN A 46 14.99 -18.98 11.47
N PHE A 47 14.24 -19.33 12.51
CA PHE A 47 13.00 -18.62 12.87
C PHE A 47 13.31 -17.17 13.29
N ASP A 48 14.28 -16.96 14.18
CA ASP A 48 14.63 -15.62 14.66
C ASP A 48 15.16 -14.72 13.53
N ILE A 49 15.94 -15.30 12.60
CA ILE A 49 16.40 -14.61 11.38
C ILE A 49 15.20 -14.18 10.53
N GLU A 50 14.24 -15.07 10.30
CA GLU A 50 13.08 -14.73 9.47
C GLU A 50 12.18 -13.71 10.16
N ASN A 51 11.97 -13.81 11.47
CA ASN A 51 11.21 -12.80 12.21
C ASN A 51 11.87 -11.42 12.10
N ALA A 52 13.19 -11.32 12.30
CA ALA A 52 13.92 -10.06 12.15
C ALA A 52 13.86 -9.51 10.71
N ARG A 53 13.88 -10.40 9.72
CA ARG A 53 13.74 -10.04 8.30
C ARG A 53 12.35 -9.49 7.99
N ILE A 54 11.29 -10.13 8.50
CA ILE A 54 9.92 -9.65 8.37
C ILE A 54 9.82 -8.25 8.98
N GLU A 55 10.30 -8.06 10.21
CA GLU A 55 10.30 -6.73 10.84
C GLU A 55 11.02 -5.67 10.00
N ASP A 56 12.16 -6.02 9.37
CA ASP A 56 12.88 -5.11 8.48
C ASP A 56 12.05 -4.74 7.24
N VAL A 57 11.43 -5.74 6.59
CA VAL A 57 10.50 -5.54 5.47
C VAL A 57 9.37 -4.58 5.87
N LEU A 58 8.75 -4.80 7.03
CA LEU A 58 7.65 -3.96 7.52
C LEU A 58 8.10 -2.53 7.86
N ARG A 59 9.34 -2.34 8.34
CA ARG A 59 9.91 -1.00 8.56
C ARG A 59 10.16 -0.28 7.24
N GLN A 60 10.78 -0.95 6.28
CA GLN A 60 11.10 -0.36 4.98
C GLN A 60 9.84 0.01 4.18
N GLN A 61 8.77 -0.78 4.28
CA GLN A 61 7.48 -0.44 3.66
C GLN A 61 6.89 0.84 4.22
N ARG A 62 6.96 1.08 5.54
CA ARG A 62 6.50 2.34 6.15
C ARG A 62 7.29 3.56 5.65
N VAL A 63 8.60 3.40 5.45
CA VAL A 63 9.44 4.47 4.87
C VAL A 63 9.01 4.76 3.43
N MET A 64 8.76 3.72 2.64
CA MET A 64 8.28 3.86 1.27
C MET A 64 6.89 4.53 1.21
N GLU A 65 5.95 4.13 2.08
CA GLU A 65 4.62 4.76 2.18
C GLU A 65 4.74 6.25 2.53
N THR A 66 5.68 6.58 3.42
CA THR A 66 5.98 7.97 3.78
C THR A 66 6.52 8.76 2.59
N ASN A 67 7.45 8.20 1.81
CA ASN A 67 7.99 8.87 0.62
C ASN A 67 6.89 9.09 -0.43
N ILE A 68 5.99 8.12 -0.63
CA ILE A 68 4.87 8.28 -1.57
C ILE A 68 3.85 9.30 -1.05
N ALA A 69 3.57 9.31 0.24
CA ALA A 69 2.72 10.33 0.85
C ALA A 69 3.30 11.73 0.61
N ASP A 70 4.61 11.92 0.78
CA ASP A 70 5.30 13.19 0.54
C ASP A 70 5.20 13.63 -0.93
N LEU A 71 5.41 12.70 -1.87
CA LEU A 71 5.19 12.92 -3.30
C LEU A 71 3.76 13.38 -3.62
N ILE A 72 2.75 12.76 -2.99
CA ILE A 72 1.35 13.13 -3.18
C ILE A 72 1.08 14.55 -2.66
N ILE A 73 1.60 14.89 -1.48
CA ILE A 73 1.46 16.23 -0.90
C ILE A 73 2.15 17.26 -1.81
N GLY A 74 3.37 16.98 -2.27
CA GLY A 74 4.08 17.86 -3.20
C GLY A 74 3.33 18.09 -4.52
N LEU A 75 2.73 17.03 -5.08
CA LEU A 75 1.89 17.16 -6.29
C LEU A 75 0.62 17.99 -6.01
N GLU A 76 0.03 17.87 -4.82
CA GLU A 76 -1.09 18.71 -4.40
C GLU A 76 -0.69 20.18 -4.27
N ASP A 77 0.44 20.47 -3.62
CA ASP A 77 0.98 21.83 -3.50
C ASP A 77 1.23 22.47 -4.88
N ALA A 78 1.87 21.73 -5.79
CA ALA A 78 2.08 22.17 -7.16
C ALA A 78 0.76 22.45 -7.90
N THR A 79 -0.27 21.65 -7.62
CA THR A 79 -1.62 21.83 -8.19
C THR A 79 -2.32 23.06 -7.62
N ASN A 80 -2.18 23.31 -6.32
CA ASN A 80 -2.79 24.47 -5.65
C ASN A 80 -2.13 25.79 -6.10
N VAL A 81 -0.80 25.79 -6.26
CA VAL A 81 -0.07 26.92 -6.87
C VAL A 81 -0.56 27.17 -8.29
N PHE A 82 -0.65 26.11 -9.11
CA PHE A 82 -1.19 26.22 -10.46
C PHE A 82 -2.64 26.76 -10.45
N GLY A 83 -3.51 26.25 -9.58
CA GLY A 83 -4.90 26.69 -9.48
C GLY A 83 -5.01 28.18 -9.12
N THR A 84 -4.14 28.66 -8.24
CA THR A 84 -4.06 30.08 -7.86
C THR A 84 -3.57 30.95 -9.02
N GLU A 85 -2.53 30.52 -9.73
CA GLU A 85 -2.04 31.18 -10.95
C GLU A 85 -3.13 31.22 -12.02
N PHE A 86 -3.86 30.12 -12.21
CA PHE A 86 -4.95 30.03 -13.17
C PHE A 86 -6.15 30.93 -12.81
N GLU A 87 -6.58 30.99 -11.55
CA GLU A 87 -7.63 31.92 -11.14
C GLU A 87 -7.24 33.39 -11.38
N SER A 88 -5.98 33.74 -11.16
CA SER A 88 -5.44 35.08 -11.48
C SER A 88 -5.52 35.41 -12.98
N MET A 89 -5.61 34.40 -13.86
CA MET A 89 -5.79 34.58 -15.30
C MET A 89 -7.23 34.83 -15.73
N LYS A 90 -8.21 34.33 -14.97
CA LYS A 90 -9.63 34.53 -15.29
C LYS A 90 -10.02 36.01 -15.22
N GLY A 91 -9.46 36.74 -14.26
CA GLY A 91 -9.68 38.17 -14.08
C GLY A 91 -8.66 39.08 -14.78
N TYR A 92 -8.96 40.38 -14.80
CA TYR A 92 -7.98 41.41 -15.12
C TYR A 92 -6.96 41.53 -13.98
N SER A 93 -5.68 41.68 -14.33
CA SER A 93 -4.64 42.05 -13.37
C SER A 93 -4.86 43.47 -12.82
N GLY A 94 -4.14 43.87 -11.76
CA GLY A 94 -4.23 45.23 -11.21
C GLY A 94 -3.98 46.32 -12.26
N MET A 95 -3.01 46.12 -13.15
CA MET A 95 -2.70 47.03 -14.25
C MET A 95 -3.77 46.98 -15.37
N GLU A 96 -4.29 45.80 -15.67
CA GLU A 96 -5.38 45.67 -16.65
C GLU A 96 -6.70 46.25 -16.15
N ASN A 97 -6.99 46.14 -14.85
CA ASN A 97 -8.15 46.79 -14.22
C ASN A 97 -8.03 48.31 -14.33
N PHE A 98 -6.84 48.86 -14.04
CA PHE A 98 -6.57 50.27 -14.22
C PHE A 98 -6.78 50.71 -15.68
N ILE A 99 -6.26 49.94 -16.65
CA ILE A 99 -6.42 50.22 -18.08
C ILE A 99 -7.87 50.01 -18.54
N SER A 100 -8.62 49.08 -17.94
CA SER A 100 -10.01 48.78 -18.28
C SER A 100 -10.93 49.99 -18.04
N PHE A 101 -10.59 50.83 -17.05
CA PHE A 101 -11.27 52.10 -16.80
C PHE A 101 -11.12 53.09 -17.98
N PHE A 102 -9.99 53.06 -18.69
CA PHE A 102 -9.72 53.95 -19.82
C PHE A 102 -10.02 53.31 -21.20
N SER A 103 -9.79 52.00 -21.35
CA SER A 103 -9.99 51.26 -22.59
C SER A 103 -10.18 49.77 -22.32
N LYS A 104 -11.44 49.33 -22.37
CA LYS A 104 -11.81 47.90 -22.27
C LYS A 104 -11.10 47.04 -23.34
N SER A 105 -10.99 47.55 -24.56
CA SER A 105 -10.34 46.83 -25.67
C SER A 105 -8.82 46.68 -25.50
N ARG A 106 -8.17 47.59 -24.76
CA ARG A 106 -6.73 47.50 -24.46
C ARG A 106 -6.45 46.59 -23.27
N ALA A 107 -7.28 46.67 -22.23
CA ALA A 107 -7.21 45.75 -21.09
C ALA A 107 -7.45 44.29 -21.52
N GLN A 108 -8.42 44.05 -22.41
CA GLN A 108 -8.70 42.72 -22.94
C GLN A 108 -7.51 42.15 -23.74
N ARG A 109 -6.84 42.96 -24.57
CA ARG A 109 -5.64 42.54 -25.32
C ARG A 109 -4.49 42.16 -24.38
N MET A 110 -4.23 42.98 -23.36
CA MET A 110 -3.20 42.68 -22.36
C MET A 110 -3.48 41.37 -21.62
N ARG A 111 -4.75 41.10 -21.30
CA ARG A 111 -5.15 39.82 -20.71
C ARG A 111 -4.87 38.65 -21.67
N THR A 112 -5.28 38.77 -22.93
CA THR A 112 -5.03 37.73 -23.96
C THR A 112 -3.53 37.47 -24.14
N ASP A 113 -2.71 38.51 -24.19
CA ASP A 113 -1.25 38.39 -24.32
C ASP A 113 -0.62 37.73 -23.08
N ARG A 114 -1.09 38.06 -21.87
CA ARG A 114 -0.65 37.40 -20.62
C ARG A 114 -1.01 35.92 -20.62
N VAL A 115 -2.27 35.59 -20.93
CA VAL A 115 -2.78 34.22 -20.92
C VAL A 115 -2.02 33.35 -21.94
N ARG A 116 -1.68 33.91 -23.10
CA ARG A 116 -0.96 33.21 -24.17
C ARG A 116 0.51 32.93 -23.85
N ASN A 117 1.19 33.88 -23.20
CA ASN A 117 2.64 33.79 -22.97
C ASN A 117 3.00 32.99 -21.71
N MET A 118 2.03 32.54 -20.92
CA MET A 118 2.27 31.73 -19.73
C MET A 118 2.33 30.24 -20.11
N SER A 119 3.48 29.61 -19.88
CA SER A 119 3.74 28.18 -20.17
C SER A 119 3.06 27.26 -19.13
N LEU A 120 1.73 27.32 -19.04
CA LEU A 120 0.95 26.61 -18.03
C LEU A 120 0.54 25.19 -18.43
N SER A 121 0.22 24.97 -19.72
CA SER A 121 -0.24 23.66 -20.21
C SER A 121 0.83 22.58 -20.04
N GLY A 122 2.10 22.90 -20.30
CA GLY A 122 3.22 21.96 -20.14
C GLY A 122 3.42 21.50 -18.70
N ASN A 123 3.29 22.40 -17.72
CA ASN A 123 3.47 22.05 -16.30
C ASN A 123 2.37 21.11 -15.79
N LEU A 124 1.12 21.32 -16.22
CA LEU A 124 0.01 20.51 -15.73
C LEU A 124 -0.03 19.12 -16.38
N GLN A 125 0.31 19.01 -17.67
CA GLN A 125 0.49 17.71 -18.32
C GLN A 125 1.55 16.86 -17.60
N GLU A 126 2.63 17.51 -17.16
CA GLU A 126 3.68 16.84 -16.40
C GLU A 126 3.19 16.37 -15.03
N LEU A 127 2.41 17.19 -14.30
CA LEU A 127 1.80 16.78 -13.04
C LEU A 127 0.82 15.60 -13.21
N LEU A 128 0.06 15.56 -14.30
CA LEU A 128 -0.83 14.44 -14.62
C LEU A 128 -0.02 13.16 -14.87
N ALA A 129 1.02 13.22 -15.72
CA ALA A 129 1.88 12.07 -16.01
C ALA A 129 2.59 11.53 -14.76
N LYS A 130 3.10 12.41 -13.90
CA LYS A 130 3.71 12.01 -12.62
C LYS A 130 2.68 11.39 -11.67
N SER A 131 1.47 11.95 -11.59
CA SER A 131 0.38 11.39 -10.79
C SER A 131 0.04 9.98 -11.24
N ASP A 132 -0.11 9.76 -12.55
CA ASP A 132 -0.47 8.45 -13.09
C ASP A 132 0.64 7.40 -12.90
N THR A 133 1.90 7.81 -13.04
CA THR A 133 3.05 6.96 -12.72
C THR A 133 2.99 6.48 -11.27
N ILE A 134 2.72 7.38 -10.30
CA ILE A 134 2.62 7.02 -8.89
C ILE A 134 1.39 6.15 -8.61
N VAL A 135 0.24 6.43 -9.25
CA VAL A 135 -0.95 5.56 -9.15
C VAL A 135 -0.64 4.15 -9.65
N GLY A 136 0.09 4.01 -10.75
CA GLY A 136 0.55 2.73 -11.28
C GLY A 136 1.39 1.96 -10.26
N ILE A 137 2.43 2.60 -9.71
CA ILE A 137 3.29 2.03 -8.67
C ILE A 137 2.46 1.55 -7.47
N LEU A 138 1.54 2.38 -6.98
CA LEU A 138 0.69 2.07 -5.84
C LEU A 138 -0.24 0.88 -6.11
N LYS A 139 -0.84 0.81 -7.30
CA LYS A 139 -1.73 -0.29 -7.71
C LYS A 139 -0.99 -1.61 -7.86
N ASP A 140 0.17 -1.59 -8.52
CA ASP A 140 1.01 -2.78 -8.70
C ASP A 140 1.45 -3.32 -7.34
N GLN A 141 1.90 -2.43 -6.47
CA GLN A 141 2.28 -2.80 -5.11
C GLN A 141 1.09 -3.35 -4.31
N LYS A 142 -0.08 -2.70 -4.39
CA LYS A 142 -1.28 -3.17 -3.72
C LYS A 142 -1.63 -4.60 -4.16
N SER A 143 -1.54 -4.91 -5.45
CA SER A 143 -1.80 -6.25 -5.96
C SER A 143 -0.85 -7.30 -5.36
N ILE A 144 0.43 -6.96 -5.24
CA ILE A 144 1.43 -7.83 -4.58
C ILE A 144 1.09 -8.04 -3.11
N LEU A 145 0.76 -6.96 -2.38
CA LEU A 145 0.38 -7.05 -0.97
C LEU A 145 -0.87 -7.89 -0.76
N GLU A 146 -1.90 -7.71 -1.59
CA GLU A 146 -3.15 -8.51 -1.52
C GLU A 146 -2.90 -9.99 -1.83
N SER A 147 -2.06 -10.29 -2.81
CA SER A 147 -1.65 -11.67 -3.10
C SER A 147 -0.94 -12.29 -1.90
N ARG A 148 0.01 -11.57 -1.31
CA ARG A 148 0.79 -12.03 -0.16
C ARG A 148 -0.01 -12.14 1.12
N TYR A 149 -0.99 -11.26 1.32
CA TYR A 149 -1.95 -11.36 2.41
C TYR A 149 -2.69 -12.69 2.33
N LYS A 150 -3.27 -13.01 1.16
CA LYS A 150 -4.03 -14.25 0.96
C LYS A 150 -3.20 -15.51 1.19
N THR A 151 -1.96 -15.55 0.67
CA THR A 151 -1.09 -16.71 0.87
C THR A 151 -0.66 -16.84 2.33
N SER A 152 -0.34 -15.73 3.00
CA SER A 152 0.09 -15.73 4.41
C SER A 152 -1.04 -16.09 5.36
N GLU A 153 -2.27 -15.62 5.09
CA GLU A 153 -3.48 -15.98 5.83
C GLU A 153 -3.78 -17.48 5.70
N ALA A 154 -3.67 -18.04 4.49
CA ALA A 154 -3.83 -19.48 4.29
C ALA A 154 -2.76 -20.30 5.04
N SER A 155 -1.51 -19.82 5.07
CA SER A 155 -0.43 -20.43 5.84
C SER A 155 -0.65 -20.34 7.36
N LEU A 156 -1.13 -19.19 7.86
CA LEU A 156 -1.51 -19.01 9.26
C LEU A 156 -2.58 -20.03 9.68
N ILE A 157 -3.63 -20.20 8.87
CA ILE A 157 -4.70 -21.17 9.13
C ILE A 157 -4.12 -22.59 9.22
N LYS A 158 -3.21 -22.99 8.32
CA LYS A 158 -2.55 -24.30 8.37
C LYS A 158 -1.77 -24.51 9.66
N VAL A 159 -1.00 -23.51 10.10
CA VAL A 159 -0.22 -23.59 11.35
C VAL A 159 -1.15 -23.70 12.56
N ILE A 160 -2.25 -22.95 12.59
CA ILE A 160 -3.25 -23.02 13.67
C ILE A 160 -3.89 -24.42 13.72
N GLU A 161 -4.29 -24.98 12.58
CA GLU A 161 -4.89 -26.33 12.55
C GLU A 161 -3.89 -27.41 12.98
N ARG A 162 -2.62 -27.29 12.59
CA ARG A 162 -1.55 -28.17 13.09
C ARG A 162 -1.40 -28.07 14.60
N ARG A 163 -1.31 -26.84 15.14
CA ARG A 163 -1.20 -26.61 16.58
C ARG A 163 -2.36 -27.26 17.32
N LYS A 164 -3.58 -27.09 16.82
CA LYS A 164 -4.78 -27.71 17.38
C LYS A 164 -4.70 -29.24 17.38
N ALA A 165 -4.26 -29.85 16.28
CA ALA A 165 -4.06 -31.30 16.21
C ALA A 165 -2.97 -31.80 17.18
N THR A 166 -1.85 -31.09 17.29
CA THR A 166 -0.78 -31.38 18.25
C THR A 166 -1.27 -31.29 19.69
N MET A 167 -2.09 -30.28 20.02
CA MET A 167 -2.69 -30.13 21.34
C MET A 167 -3.64 -31.29 21.69
N VAL A 168 -4.49 -31.71 20.75
CA VAL A 168 -5.36 -32.89 20.96
C VAL A 168 -4.54 -34.16 21.22
N ASN A 169 -3.47 -34.37 20.46
CA ASN A 169 -2.56 -35.52 20.67
C ASN A 169 -1.81 -35.43 22.00
N LEU A 170 -1.45 -34.22 22.42
CA LEU A 170 -0.80 -33.96 23.70
C LEU A 170 -1.75 -34.31 24.86
N GLU A 171 -2.98 -33.80 24.82
CA GLU A 171 -4.02 -34.10 25.81
C GLU A 171 -4.28 -35.62 25.93
N ALA A 172 -4.43 -36.32 24.80
CA ALA A 172 -4.62 -37.77 24.79
C ALA A 172 -3.39 -38.53 25.34
N THR A 173 -2.18 -38.02 25.11
CA THR A 173 -0.95 -38.60 25.65
C THR A 173 -0.87 -38.39 27.16
N GLN A 174 -1.21 -37.20 27.64
CA GLN A 174 -1.28 -36.87 29.06
C GLN A 174 -2.31 -37.73 29.80
N GLU A 175 -3.52 -37.88 29.25
CA GLU A 175 -4.55 -38.76 29.80
C GLU A 175 -4.04 -40.22 29.88
N ARG A 176 -3.32 -40.69 28.85
CA ARG A 176 -2.74 -42.03 28.88
C ARG A 176 -1.68 -42.18 29.97
N ILE A 177 -0.80 -41.20 30.16
CA ILE A 177 0.19 -41.17 31.24
C ILE A 177 -0.51 -41.22 32.61
N GLU A 178 -1.55 -40.41 32.79
CA GLU A 178 -2.34 -40.37 34.02
C GLU A 178 -3.02 -41.71 34.32
N THR A 179 -3.47 -42.45 33.31
CA THR A 179 -4.04 -43.80 33.49
C THR A 179 -3.00 -44.90 33.72
N LEU A 180 -1.78 -44.75 33.20
CA LEU A 180 -0.70 -45.72 33.38
C LEU A 180 -0.13 -45.70 34.81
N ASN A 181 -0.09 -44.52 35.45
CA ASN A 181 0.36 -44.37 36.84
C ASN A 181 -0.34 -45.31 37.84
N PRO A 182 -1.69 -45.31 37.96
CA PRO A 182 -2.38 -46.21 38.87
C PRO A 182 -2.27 -47.67 38.46
N GLN A 183 -2.17 -47.99 37.16
CA GLN A 183 -1.97 -49.36 36.67
C GLN A 183 -0.61 -49.93 37.09
N LEU A 184 0.46 -49.12 36.97
CA LEU A 184 1.78 -49.47 37.46
C LEU A 184 1.78 -49.72 38.96
N MET A 185 1.17 -48.80 39.72
CA MET A 185 1.07 -48.91 41.18
C MET A 185 0.25 -50.14 41.63
N ASP A 186 -0.84 -50.48 40.93
CA ASP A 186 -1.63 -51.69 41.19
C ASP A 186 -0.80 -52.97 40.95
N VAL A 187 -0.12 -53.06 39.81
CA VAL A 187 0.72 -54.22 39.48
C VAL A 187 1.87 -54.34 40.47
N GLU A 188 2.50 -53.25 40.89
CA GLU A 188 3.54 -53.25 41.93
C GLU A 188 3.03 -53.77 43.28
N ASN A 189 1.83 -53.33 43.70
CA ASN A 189 1.19 -53.82 44.92
C ASN A 189 0.86 -55.32 44.83
N ARG A 190 0.38 -55.79 43.67
CA ARG A 190 0.09 -57.21 43.41
C ARG A 190 1.36 -58.07 43.41
N ILE A 191 2.48 -57.56 42.86
CA ILE A 191 3.79 -58.23 42.93
C ILE A 191 4.25 -58.35 44.38
N ALA A 192 4.10 -57.29 45.18
CA ALA A 192 4.50 -57.28 46.59
C ALA A 192 3.67 -58.27 47.44
N ALA A 193 2.39 -58.46 47.10
CA ALA A 193 1.49 -59.37 47.80
C ALA A 193 1.59 -60.84 47.33
N SER A 194 2.21 -61.12 46.18
CA SER A 194 2.27 -62.46 45.61
C SER A 194 3.39 -63.32 46.20
N THR A 195 3.04 -64.53 46.64
CA THR A 195 3.98 -65.54 47.17
C THR A 195 4.27 -66.68 46.18
N ASP A 196 3.50 -66.80 45.09
CA ASP A 196 3.71 -67.79 44.03
C ASP A 196 4.67 -67.27 42.96
N GLN A 197 5.73 -68.03 42.69
CA GLN A 197 6.82 -67.63 41.80
C GLN A 197 6.35 -67.44 40.35
N LYS A 198 5.43 -68.27 39.88
CA LYS A 198 4.93 -68.21 38.51
C LYS A 198 4.08 -66.95 38.31
N THR A 199 3.10 -66.74 39.19
CA THR A 199 2.25 -65.54 39.20
C THR A 199 3.07 -64.26 39.32
N ARG A 200 4.11 -64.26 40.16
CA ARG A 200 5.02 -63.12 40.28
C ARG A 200 5.76 -62.81 38.97
N THR A 201 6.25 -63.83 38.27
CA THR A 201 6.96 -63.68 36.98
C THR A 201 6.04 -63.07 35.91
N ASP A 202 4.77 -63.49 35.87
CA ASP A 202 3.76 -62.95 34.94
C ASP A 202 3.48 -61.46 35.25
N LEU A 203 3.32 -61.10 36.53
CA LEU A 203 3.11 -59.71 36.95
C LEU A 203 4.33 -58.81 36.69
N GLU A 204 5.55 -59.32 36.89
CA GLU A 204 6.78 -58.59 36.57
C GLU A 204 6.89 -58.30 35.06
N SER A 205 6.42 -59.23 34.22
CA SER A 205 6.33 -59.03 32.78
C SER A 205 5.29 -57.96 32.40
N GLU A 206 4.12 -57.98 33.05
CA GLU A 206 3.09 -56.96 32.88
C GLU A 206 3.59 -55.56 33.30
N ARG A 207 4.25 -55.45 34.46
CA ARG A 207 4.87 -54.21 34.93
C ARG A 207 5.89 -53.68 33.93
N SER A 208 6.75 -54.55 33.41
CA SER A 208 7.77 -54.15 32.42
C SER A 208 7.12 -53.57 31.16
N ARG A 209 6.02 -54.17 30.68
CA ARG A 209 5.29 -53.67 29.51
C ARG A 209 4.67 -52.29 29.78
N LEU A 210 3.99 -52.13 30.92
CA LEU A 210 3.38 -50.86 31.31
C LEU A 210 4.44 -49.76 31.53
N ALA A 211 5.58 -50.10 32.13
CA ALA A 211 6.68 -49.16 32.35
C ALA A 211 7.32 -48.72 31.02
N THR A 212 7.42 -49.64 30.05
CA THR A 212 7.91 -49.31 28.70
C THR A 212 6.95 -48.34 28.01
N GLU A 213 5.64 -48.64 28.01
CA GLU A 213 4.63 -47.75 27.45
C GLU A 213 4.65 -46.38 28.15
N TYR A 214 4.77 -46.34 29.47
CA TYR A 214 4.84 -45.09 30.23
C TYR A 214 6.02 -44.21 29.79
N ASN A 215 7.22 -44.79 29.68
CA ASN A 215 8.41 -44.05 29.25
C ASN A 215 8.28 -43.55 27.80
N GLU A 216 7.71 -44.36 26.90
CA GLU A 216 7.43 -43.96 25.52
C GLU A 216 6.44 -42.80 25.47
N ARG A 217 5.37 -42.84 26.28
CA ARG A 217 4.37 -41.77 26.37
C ARG A 217 4.95 -40.50 26.95
N GLN A 218 5.78 -40.58 27.99
CA GLN A 218 6.48 -39.40 28.53
C GLN A 218 7.41 -38.75 27.49
N ALA A 219 8.18 -39.56 26.76
CA ALA A 219 9.01 -39.03 25.68
C ALA A 219 8.15 -38.36 24.59
N LYS A 220 7.00 -38.96 24.25
CA LYS A 220 6.07 -38.40 23.28
C LYS A 220 5.43 -37.10 23.76
N GLU A 221 5.08 -37.00 25.05
CA GLU A 221 4.56 -35.78 25.66
C GLU A 221 5.56 -34.62 25.50
N GLN A 222 6.84 -34.85 25.80
CA GLN A 222 7.89 -33.83 25.63
C GLN A 222 8.05 -33.39 24.18
N GLU A 223 8.00 -34.34 23.23
CA GLU A 223 8.04 -34.05 21.80
C GLU A 223 6.86 -33.15 21.37
N LEU A 224 5.63 -33.51 21.78
CA LEU A 224 4.41 -32.78 21.44
C LEU A 224 4.36 -31.39 22.10
N LEU A 225 4.87 -31.26 23.33
CA LEU A 225 5.02 -29.96 24.02
C LEU A 225 5.96 -29.03 23.25
N ALA A 226 7.13 -29.52 22.85
CA ALA A 226 8.10 -28.74 22.08
C ALA A 226 7.55 -28.35 20.71
N GLU A 227 6.84 -29.26 20.03
CA GLU A 227 6.16 -28.97 18.77
C GLU A 227 5.08 -27.90 18.96
N SER A 228 4.24 -28.01 19.98
CA SER A 228 3.17 -27.04 20.28
C SER A 228 3.72 -25.63 20.53
N GLN A 229 4.80 -25.51 21.31
CA GLN A 229 5.48 -24.24 21.57
C GLN A 229 6.06 -23.62 20.28
N THR A 230 6.62 -24.45 19.41
CA THR A 230 7.14 -24.00 18.11
C THR A 230 6.01 -23.48 17.22
N LEU A 231 4.90 -24.22 17.12
CA LEU A 231 3.73 -23.83 16.34
C LEU A 231 3.04 -22.57 16.88
N GLU A 232 3.07 -22.35 18.20
CA GLU A 232 2.62 -21.10 18.82
C GLU A 232 3.46 -19.90 18.36
N ARG A 233 4.79 -20.02 18.39
CA ARG A 233 5.68 -18.95 17.89
C ARG A 233 5.44 -18.66 16.41
N TYR A 234 5.24 -19.70 15.60
CA TYR A 234 4.91 -19.54 14.18
C TYR A 234 3.58 -18.81 14.03
N THR A 235 2.56 -19.18 14.81
CA THR A 235 1.24 -18.52 14.80
C THR A 235 1.38 -17.02 15.08
N SER A 236 2.13 -16.63 16.11
CA SER A 236 2.34 -15.21 16.46
C SER A 236 3.08 -14.44 15.36
N MET A 237 4.10 -15.05 14.75
CA MET A 237 4.84 -14.44 13.64
C MET A 237 3.93 -14.23 12.42
N PHE A 238 3.15 -15.24 12.03
CA PHE A 238 2.20 -15.14 10.93
C PHE A 238 1.10 -14.10 11.19
N GLN A 239 0.54 -14.05 12.40
CA GLN A 239 -0.44 -13.04 12.78
C GLN A 239 0.13 -11.64 12.62
N THR A 240 1.32 -11.40 13.18
CA THR A 240 2.02 -10.10 13.07
C THR A 240 2.23 -9.70 11.60
N PHE A 241 2.63 -10.66 10.76
CA PHE A 241 2.85 -10.40 9.34
C PHE A 241 1.55 -10.10 8.59
N VAL A 242 0.51 -10.90 8.79
CA VAL A 242 -0.83 -10.71 8.18
C VAL A 242 -1.44 -9.38 8.59
N ASP A 243 -1.38 -9.02 9.87
CA ASP A 243 -1.88 -7.74 10.39
C ASP A 243 -1.15 -6.56 9.76
N SER A 244 0.17 -6.69 9.60
CA SER A 244 0.97 -5.65 8.97
C SER A 244 0.66 -5.51 7.48
N LEU A 245 0.53 -6.61 6.74
CA LEU A 245 0.11 -6.60 5.34
C LEU A 245 -1.27 -5.95 5.18
N ASN A 246 -2.23 -6.28 6.05
CA ASN A 246 -3.56 -5.65 6.02
C ASN A 246 -3.48 -4.15 6.28
N ASN A 247 -2.68 -3.74 7.28
CA ASN A 247 -2.46 -2.33 7.56
C ASN A 247 -1.86 -1.60 6.35
N GLN A 248 -0.89 -2.20 5.66
CA GLN A 248 -0.27 -1.62 4.46
C GLN A 248 -1.24 -1.53 3.29
N ILE A 249 -2.08 -2.55 3.06
CA ILE A 249 -3.14 -2.50 2.06
C ILE A 249 -4.07 -1.31 2.33
N ALA A 250 -4.42 -1.06 3.59
CA ALA A 250 -5.20 0.11 3.98
C ALA A 250 -4.46 1.44 3.72
N ALA A 251 -3.13 1.49 3.93
CA ALA A 251 -2.30 2.64 3.55
C ALA A 251 -2.34 2.90 2.06
N GLN A 252 -2.10 1.88 1.24
CA GLN A 252 -2.14 1.96 -0.21
C GLN A 252 -3.51 2.43 -0.70
N ASN A 253 -4.60 1.91 -0.13
CA ASN A 253 -5.95 2.38 -0.47
C ASN A 253 -6.13 3.88 -0.17
N THR A 254 -5.58 4.37 0.94
CA THR A 254 -5.63 5.79 1.31
C THR A 254 -4.84 6.65 0.32
N LEU A 255 -3.61 6.25 -0.01
CA LEU A 255 -2.74 6.93 -0.97
C LEU A 255 -3.34 6.95 -2.38
N ILE A 256 -3.81 5.79 -2.87
CA ILE A 256 -4.45 5.65 -4.18
C ILE A 256 -5.69 6.54 -4.26
N ASN A 257 -6.57 6.50 -3.25
CA ASN A 257 -7.81 7.27 -3.26
C ASN A 257 -7.52 8.78 -3.28
N LYS A 258 -6.62 9.25 -2.42
CA LYS A 258 -6.18 10.65 -2.37
C LYS A 258 -5.63 11.10 -3.72
N LEU A 259 -4.64 10.38 -4.24
CA LEU A 259 -3.99 10.75 -5.50
C LEU A 259 -4.95 10.67 -6.69
N THR A 260 -5.88 9.71 -6.72
CA THR A 260 -6.89 9.59 -7.77
C THR A 260 -7.80 10.82 -7.78
N ILE A 261 -8.32 11.23 -6.63
CA ILE A 261 -9.19 12.41 -6.52
C ILE A 261 -8.43 13.70 -6.85
N ASP A 262 -7.19 13.84 -6.41
CA ASP A 262 -6.37 15.00 -6.79
C ASP A 262 -6.08 15.02 -8.29
N THR A 263 -5.92 13.85 -8.92
CA THR A 263 -5.76 13.74 -10.38
C THR A 263 -7.03 14.13 -11.11
N GLU A 264 -8.21 13.73 -10.62
CA GLU A 264 -9.51 14.20 -11.14
C GLU A 264 -9.59 15.73 -11.06
N GLN A 265 -9.19 16.34 -9.93
CA GLN A 265 -9.15 17.79 -9.79
C GLN A 265 -8.16 18.45 -10.77
N ARG A 266 -6.96 17.88 -10.96
CA ARG A 266 -5.98 18.35 -11.95
C ARG A 266 -6.57 18.31 -13.35
N ILE A 267 -7.31 17.26 -13.71
CA ILE A 267 -8.00 17.15 -15.01
C ILE A 267 -9.05 18.27 -15.18
N VAL A 268 -9.85 18.56 -14.16
CA VAL A 268 -10.82 19.68 -14.19
C VAL A 268 -10.10 21.01 -14.45
N LEU A 269 -8.99 21.26 -13.74
CA LEU A 269 -8.17 22.47 -13.93
C LEU A 269 -7.56 22.54 -15.33
N TYR A 270 -7.12 21.40 -15.87
CA TYR A 270 -6.63 21.30 -17.25
C TYR A 270 -7.69 21.73 -18.25
N LYS A 271 -8.90 21.18 -18.13
CA LYS A 271 -10.00 21.47 -19.05
C LYS A 271 -10.40 22.94 -18.99
N ALA A 272 -10.49 23.50 -17.78
CA ALA A 272 -10.77 24.91 -17.61
C ALA A 272 -9.69 25.81 -18.26
N LEU A 273 -8.40 25.43 -18.17
CA LEU A 273 -7.32 26.13 -18.86
C LEU A 273 -7.49 26.02 -20.38
N GLU A 274 -7.75 24.81 -20.90
CA GLU A 274 -7.98 24.56 -22.32
C GLU A 274 -9.11 25.45 -22.87
N ASP A 275 -10.25 25.50 -22.19
CA ASP A 275 -11.41 26.31 -22.59
C ASP A 275 -11.09 27.81 -22.54
N SER A 276 -10.32 28.26 -21.54
CA SER A 276 -9.87 29.65 -21.44
C SER A 276 -8.91 30.01 -22.58
N LEU A 277 -8.00 29.10 -22.95
CA LEU A 277 -7.09 29.28 -24.08
C LEU A 277 -7.84 29.31 -25.41
N LYS A 278 -8.82 28.42 -25.62
CA LYS A 278 -9.70 28.44 -26.80
C LYS A 278 -10.47 29.74 -26.90
N THR A 279 -11.04 30.23 -25.80
CA THR A 279 -11.75 31.51 -25.76
C THR A 279 -10.83 32.69 -26.11
N ALA A 280 -9.62 32.70 -25.54
CA ALA A 280 -8.61 33.73 -25.84
C ALA A 280 -8.18 33.70 -27.32
N ALA A 281 -8.00 32.51 -27.90
CA ALA A 281 -7.67 32.34 -29.31
C ALA A 281 -8.81 32.75 -30.24
N GLN A 282 -10.06 32.35 -29.95
CA GLN A 282 -11.25 32.70 -30.74
C GLN A 282 -11.52 34.22 -30.76
N GLN A 283 -11.24 34.93 -29.66
CA GLN A 283 -11.39 36.39 -29.60
C GLN A 283 -10.37 37.14 -30.47
N ASP A 284 -9.17 36.59 -30.68
CA ASP A 284 -8.19 37.15 -31.62
C ASP A 284 -8.57 36.84 -33.08
N VAL A 285 -9.18 35.67 -33.35
CA VAL A 285 -9.71 35.28 -34.66
C VAL A 285 -10.87 36.17 -35.12
N ALA A 286 -11.66 36.73 -34.20
CA ALA A 286 -12.67 37.75 -34.53
C ALA A 286 -12.06 39.03 -35.16
N HIS A 287 -10.75 39.27 -34.99
CA HIS A 287 -10.03 40.40 -35.58
C HIS A 287 -9.16 40.03 -36.79
N LYS A 288 -9.00 38.74 -37.14
CA LYS A 288 -8.24 38.29 -38.33
C LYS A 288 -8.92 37.09 -39.01
N ILE A 289 -9.46 37.34 -40.20
CA ILE A 289 -10.24 36.38 -41.01
C ILE A 289 -9.39 35.24 -41.63
N ASN A 290 -9.96 34.02 -41.57
CA ASN A 290 -9.87 32.80 -42.42
C ASN A 290 -8.57 31.97 -42.58
N THR A 291 -7.42 32.34 -42.02
CA THR A 291 -6.17 31.53 -42.20
C THR A 291 -5.64 30.87 -40.93
N LEU A 292 -6.23 31.16 -39.77
CA LEU A 292 -5.72 30.71 -38.46
C LEU A 292 -6.58 29.63 -37.80
N GLY A 293 -7.82 29.40 -38.27
CA GLY A 293 -8.70 28.34 -37.75
C GLY A 293 -8.05 26.95 -37.85
N SER A 294 -7.41 26.65 -38.99
CA SER A 294 -6.70 25.37 -39.16
C SER A 294 -5.53 25.20 -38.20
N ARG A 295 -4.78 26.26 -37.87
CA ARG A 295 -3.61 26.15 -36.98
C ARG A 295 -3.99 26.01 -35.50
N VAL A 296 -5.13 26.58 -35.09
CA VAL A 296 -5.64 26.41 -33.72
C VAL A 296 -6.18 24.99 -33.52
N ASP A 297 -6.89 24.46 -34.51
CA ASP A 297 -7.32 23.06 -34.50
C ASP A 297 -6.10 22.14 -34.52
N THR A 298 -5.08 22.40 -35.34
CA THR A 298 -3.83 21.59 -35.35
C THR A 298 -3.04 21.68 -34.04
N ALA A 299 -2.92 22.85 -33.41
CA ALA A 299 -2.19 22.95 -32.14
C ALA A 299 -2.95 22.28 -30.97
N ALA A 300 -4.28 22.38 -30.96
CA ALA A 300 -5.11 21.68 -30.00
C ALA A 300 -5.09 20.15 -30.26
N GLU A 301 -5.15 19.72 -31.52
CA GLU A 301 -5.00 18.30 -31.93
C GLU A 301 -3.61 17.75 -31.67
N GLU A 302 -2.53 18.49 -31.90
CA GLU A 302 -1.15 18.08 -31.59
C GLU A 302 -0.93 17.96 -30.08
N THR A 303 -1.52 18.86 -29.30
CA THR A 303 -1.49 18.78 -27.83
C THR A 303 -2.32 17.57 -27.35
N MET A 304 -3.51 17.34 -27.94
CA MET A 304 -4.35 16.16 -27.64
C MET A 304 -3.72 14.84 -28.10
N ALA A 305 -3.06 14.80 -29.25
CA ALA A 305 -2.34 13.63 -29.75
C ALA A 305 -1.08 13.34 -28.92
N GLY A 306 -0.37 14.40 -28.49
CA GLY A 306 0.73 14.28 -27.53
C GLY A 306 0.26 13.77 -26.16
N ILE A 307 -0.97 14.12 -25.74
CA ILE A 307 -1.59 13.62 -24.51
C ILE A 307 -2.09 12.18 -24.70
N GLY A 308 -2.78 11.84 -25.79
CA GLY A 308 -3.19 10.47 -26.09
C GLY A 308 -1.99 9.51 -26.23
N ALA A 309 -0.83 10.01 -26.64
CA ALA A 309 0.42 9.25 -26.71
C ALA A 309 1.18 9.18 -25.37
N ALA A 310 1.03 10.17 -24.47
CA ALA A 310 1.75 10.24 -23.19
C ALA A 310 0.91 9.81 -21.97
N ALA A 311 -0.42 9.85 -22.07
CA ALA A 311 -1.35 9.39 -21.05
C ALA A 311 -1.44 7.87 -21.12
N GLN A 312 -0.95 7.18 -20.09
CA GLN A 312 -1.27 5.77 -19.87
C GLN A 312 -2.80 5.58 -19.78
N LYS A 313 -3.26 4.36 -20.07
CA LYS A 313 -4.67 3.95 -20.19
C LYS A 313 -5.62 4.56 -19.13
N HIS A 314 -5.13 4.75 -17.91
CA HIS A 314 -5.90 5.27 -16.78
C HIS A 314 -6.21 6.78 -16.83
N ILE A 315 -5.29 7.63 -17.30
CA ILE A 315 -5.61 9.06 -17.56
C ILE A 315 -6.62 9.15 -18.70
N GLY A 316 -6.48 8.32 -19.75
CA GLY A 316 -7.46 8.24 -20.84
C GLY A 316 -8.86 7.92 -20.33
N ASP A 317 -8.99 6.89 -19.49
CA ASP A 317 -10.26 6.50 -18.86
C ASP A 317 -10.83 7.63 -17.98
N LEU A 318 -9.99 8.35 -17.21
CA LEU A 318 -10.43 9.48 -16.37
C LEU A 318 -10.84 10.71 -17.19
N LEU A 319 -10.14 10.99 -18.28
CA LEU A 319 -10.47 12.07 -19.21
C LEU A 319 -11.81 11.78 -19.90
N GLU A 320 -12.02 10.55 -20.37
CA GLU A 320 -13.27 10.12 -21.01
C GLU A 320 -14.44 10.08 -20.01
N MET A 321 -14.19 9.63 -18.76
CA MET A 321 -15.18 9.70 -17.69
C MET A 321 -15.53 11.14 -17.33
N HIS A 322 -14.59 12.08 -17.32
CA HIS A 322 -14.89 13.49 -17.09
C HIS A 322 -15.62 14.14 -18.28
N GLU A 323 -15.34 13.71 -19.51
CA GLU A 323 -16.03 14.18 -20.71
C GLU A 323 -17.48 13.67 -20.79
N LYS A 324 -17.73 12.43 -20.35
CA LYS A 324 -19.07 11.79 -20.34
C LYS A 324 -19.88 12.10 -19.09
N ASN A 325 -19.23 12.08 -17.92
CA ASN A 325 -19.78 12.53 -16.65
C ASN A 325 -19.13 13.86 -16.35
N MET A 326 -19.82 14.97 -16.62
CA MET A 326 -19.53 16.23 -15.93
C MET A 326 -19.79 16.01 -14.44
N LEU A 327 -18.87 15.35 -13.73
CA LEU A 327 -18.89 15.28 -12.28
C LEU A 327 -18.94 16.72 -11.80
N SER A 328 -19.95 17.07 -11.02
CA SER A 328 -20.06 18.45 -10.56
C SER A 328 -18.78 18.74 -9.76
N THR A 329 -18.17 19.90 -9.97
CA THR A 329 -16.99 20.33 -9.20
C THR A 329 -17.22 20.20 -7.69
N GLN A 330 -18.48 20.27 -7.25
CA GLN A 330 -18.92 20.06 -5.87
C GLN A 330 -18.76 18.61 -5.38
N ASP A 331 -19.02 17.61 -6.22
CA ASP A 331 -18.86 16.20 -5.85
C ASP A 331 -17.38 15.82 -5.69
N ILE A 332 -16.53 16.31 -6.59
CA ILE A 332 -15.06 16.15 -6.50
C ILE A 332 -14.56 16.81 -5.21
N GLN A 333 -15.00 18.04 -4.89
CA GLN A 333 -14.62 18.71 -3.64
C GLN A 333 -15.08 17.96 -2.39
N ARG A 334 -16.28 17.38 -2.40
CA ARG A 334 -16.78 16.57 -1.27
C ARG A 334 -15.92 15.31 -1.08
N ARG A 335 -15.64 14.58 -2.16
CA ARG A 335 -14.79 13.39 -2.14
C ARG A 335 -13.37 13.73 -1.70
N LYS A 336 -12.83 14.85 -2.18
CA LYS A 336 -11.52 15.37 -1.80
C LYS A 336 -11.43 15.60 -0.31
N LYS A 337 -12.39 16.30 0.30
CA LYS A 337 -12.40 16.53 1.75
C LYS A 337 -12.32 15.21 2.55
N LEU A 338 -13.10 14.21 2.16
CA LEU A 338 -13.08 12.90 2.83
C LEU A 338 -11.73 12.18 2.65
N ALA A 339 -11.15 12.25 1.45
CA ALA A 339 -9.84 11.67 1.18
C ALA A 339 -8.72 12.40 1.94
N ASP A 340 -8.77 13.73 2.02
CA ASP A 340 -7.85 14.58 2.78
C ASP A 340 -7.94 14.26 4.28
N ASP A 341 -9.14 14.10 4.83
CA ASP A 341 -9.34 13.74 6.24
C ASP A 341 -8.80 12.33 6.55
N ALA A 342 -8.97 11.38 5.64
CA ALA A 342 -8.43 10.03 5.78
C ALA A 342 -6.90 10.02 5.67
N PHE A 343 -6.36 10.71 4.66
CA PHE A 343 -4.93 10.87 4.44
C PHE A 343 -4.28 11.56 5.64
N SER A 344 -4.86 12.65 6.13
CA SER A 344 -4.30 13.43 7.23
C SER A 344 -4.25 12.66 8.54
N ARG A 345 -5.28 11.87 8.83
CA ARG A 345 -5.28 11.01 10.02
C ARG A 345 -4.20 9.95 9.96
N ARG A 346 -3.96 9.38 8.77
CA ARG A 346 -3.03 8.27 8.60
C ARG A 346 -1.57 8.72 8.47
N PHE A 347 -1.34 9.84 7.79
CA PHE A 347 -0.03 10.39 7.46
C PHE A 347 0.25 11.72 8.19
N ALA A 348 -0.30 11.89 9.40
CA ALA A 348 -0.15 13.11 10.19
C ALA A 348 1.31 13.51 10.41
N GLU A 349 2.19 12.55 10.67
CA GLU A 349 3.63 12.80 10.84
C GLU A 349 4.29 13.30 9.56
N VAL A 350 3.89 12.77 8.40
CA VAL A 350 4.39 13.20 7.09
C VAL A 350 3.97 14.63 6.82
N LEU A 351 2.68 14.94 7.04
CA LEU A 351 2.16 16.30 6.92
C LEU A 351 2.88 17.29 7.86
N ALA A 352 3.12 16.91 9.11
CA ALA A 352 3.83 17.76 10.07
C ALA A 352 5.27 18.06 9.59
N LYS A 353 6.00 17.04 9.11
CA LYS A 353 7.35 17.19 8.56
C LYS A 353 7.35 18.07 7.31
N HIS A 354 6.48 17.79 6.35
CA HIS A 354 6.36 18.56 5.11
C HIS A 354 6.07 20.05 5.39
N ASN A 355 5.09 20.32 6.26
CA ASN A 355 4.74 21.68 6.65
C ASN A 355 5.89 22.41 7.36
N SER A 356 6.66 21.70 8.20
CA SER A 356 7.82 22.29 8.87
C SER A 356 8.97 22.61 7.91
N ALA A 357 9.20 21.76 6.90
CA ALA A 357 10.23 21.98 5.89
C ALA A 357 9.91 23.22 5.03
N ASN A 358 8.63 23.40 4.66
CA ASN A 358 8.14 24.58 3.94
C ASN A 358 8.24 25.88 4.76
N TYR A 359 8.32 25.81 6.10
CA TYR A 359 8.52 26.98 6.96
C TYR A 359 9.98 27.47 7.00
N VAL A 360 10.95 26.58 6.76
CA VAL A 360 12.39 26.89 6.78
C VAL A 360 12.88 27.39 5.41
N SER A 361 12.12 27.17 4.34
CA SER A 361 12.47 27.57 2.97
C SER A 361 11.90 28.94 2.53
N LYS A 362 11.35 29.74 3.45
CA LYS A 362 10.86 31.10 3.16
C LYS A 362 11.89 32.17 3.44
#